data_AF-A0A2T6DGT1-F1
#
_entry.id   AF-A0A2T6DGT1-F1
#
_cell.length_a   1.000
_cell.length_b   1.000
_cell.length_c   1.000
_cell.angle_alpha   90.00
_cell.angle_beta   90.00
_cell.angle_gamma   90.00
#
_symmetry.space_group_name_H-M   'P 1'
#
loop_
_entity.id
_entity.type
_entity.pdbx_description
1 polymer ?
#
loop_
_entity_poly.entity_id
_entity_poly.type
_entity_poly.pdbx_seq_one_letter_code
_entity_poly.pdbx_strand_id
1 'polypeptide(L)'
;MSVLAFMLMLTLHPVAAEDLTPIAQMQSPDTGETFVYGETKRRALYWSEDKELLSARITFSESKYSGSASNDETLLFTLPGVRYDKAKKEFYVILADNNQRVLFAQKKKGFMGKENILIARHVLLRVIKDKTKVSLAVDIYDPAKVAAASKVRVKNGTAEEEEKSNDWTLQSLIDK
;
A
#
# COMPACT_ATOMS: atom_id res chain seq x y z
N MET A 1 -9.95 -5.18 64.62
CA MET A 1 -9.01 -4.57 63.65
C MET A 1 -9.32 -5.17 62.30
N SER A 2 -9.91 -4.42 61.38
CA SER A 2 -10.19 -4.90 60.03
C SER A 2 -9.81 -3.78 59.06
N VAL A 3 -8.75 -4.00 58.28
CA VAL A 3 -8.29 -3.06 57.25
C VAL A 3 -8.68 -3.68 55.91
N LEU A 4 -9.57 -2.97 55.24
CA LEU A 4 -10.18 -3.26 53.96
C LEU A 4 -9.09 -3.40 52.88
N ALA A 5 -9.08 -4.52 52.16
CA ALA A 5 -8.22 -4.73 51.01
C ALA A 5 -8.70 -3.84 49.85
N PHE A 6 -7.86 -2.88 49.46
CA PHE A 6 -8.07 -2.07 48.25
C PHE A 6 -7.69 -2.92 47.03
N MET A 7 -8.68 -3.57 46.42
CA MET A 7 -8.53 -4.31 45.18
C MET A 7 -8.39 -3.30 44.03
N LEU A 8 -7.15 -3.07 43.61
CA LEU A 8 -6.81 -2.26 42.45
C LEU A 8 -7.30 -2.98 41.18
N MET A 9 -8.53 -2.68 40.72
CA MET A 9 -9.00 -3.13 39.40
C MET A 9 -8.22 -2.41 38.31
N LEU A 10 -7.28 -3.14 37.70
CA LEU A 10 -6.62 -2.74 36.46
C LEU A 10 -7.67 -2.80 35.33
N THR A 11 -8.26 -1.68 34.97
CA THR A 11 -9.15 -1.60 33.80
C THR A 11 -8.30 -1.70 32.53
N LEU A 12 -8.25 -2.91 31.96
CA LEU A 12 -7.84 -3.10 30.57
C LEU A 12 -8.83 -2.35 29.70
N HIS A 13 -8.49 -1.13 29.30
CA HIS A 13 -9.24 -0.41 28.29
C HIS A 13 -9.00 -1.14 26.96
N PRO A 14 -10.06 -1.63 26.28
CA PRO A 14 -9.90 -2.05 24.90
C PRO A 14 -9.48 -0.79 24.12
N VAL A 15 -8.25 -0.79 23.60
CA VAL A 15 -7.85 0.18 22.57
C VAL A 15 -8.79 -0.09 21.40
N ALA A 16 -9.77 0.79 21.24
CA ALA A 16 -10.61 0.79 20.06
C ALA A 16 -9.68 0.80 18.84
N ALA A 17 -9.90 -0.14 17.91
CA ALA A 17 -9.29 -0.04 16.60
C ALA A 17 -9.77 1.29 16.01
N GLU A 18 -8.92 2.32 16.05
CA GLU A 18 -9.24 3.58 15.40
C GLU A 18 -9.48 3.27 13.92
N ASP A 19 -10.66 3.66 13.41
CA ASP A 19 -10.96 3.60 11.99
C ASP A 19 -9.87 4.39 11.26
N LEU A 20 -9.05 3.68 10.48
CA LEU A 20 -8.00 4.28 9.69
C LEU A 20 -8.66 5.05 8.55
N THR A 21 -8.76 6.37 8.71
CA THR A 21 -9.18 7.28 7.64
C THR A 21 -7.96 7.75 6.84
N PRO A 22 -8.01 7.77 5.49
CA PRO A 22 -6.93 8.34 4.70
C PRO A 22 -6.71 9.81 5.04
N ILE A 23 -5.46 10.20 5.25
CA ILE A 23 -5.01 11.61 5.39
C ILE A 23 -4.80 12.28 4.03
N ALA A 24 -4.61 11.49 2.97
CA ALA A 24 -4.63 11.97 1.60
C ALA A 24 -5.13 10.88 0.66
N GLN A 25 -5.76 11.32 -0.42
CA GLN A 25 -6.24 10.46 -1.49
C GLN A 25 -5.78 11.01 -2.83
N MET A 26 -5.49 10.12 -3.77
CA MET A 26 -5.05 10.48 -5.11
C MET A 26 -5.67 9.51 -6.10
N GLN A 27 -6.19 10.05 -7.19
CA GLN A 27 -6.64 9.28 -8.32
C GLN A 27 -5.64 9.46 -9.46
N SER A 28 -5.19 8.36 -10.07
CA SER A 28 -4.44 8.45 -11.31
C SER A 28 -5.33 9.05 -12.39
N PRO A 29 -4.82 10.02 -13.19
CA PRO A 29 -5.57 10.53 -14.34
C PRO A 29 -5.69 9.50 -15.47
N ASP A 30 -4.84 8.46 -15.43
CA ASP A 30 -4.79 7.44 -16.46
C ASP A 30 -5.86 6.37 -16.22
N THR A 31 -6.48 5.93 -17.30
CA THR A 31 -7.34 4.75 -17.34
C THR A 31 -6.86 3.83 -18.45
N GLY A 32 -7.05 2.52 -18.28
CA GLY A 32 -6.79 1.55 -19.33
C GLY A 32 -7.93 0.57 -19.46
N GLU A 33 -7.81 -0.30 -20.45
CA GLU A 33 -8.70 -1.44 -20.63
C GLU A 33 -7.89 -2.72 -20.49
N THR A 34 -8.51 -3.76 -19.96
CA THR A 34 -7.94 -5.11 -19.89
C THR A 34 -9.02 -6.17 -19.99
N PHE A 35 -8.62 -7.44 -19.98
CA PHE A 35 -9.51 -8.60 -20.03
C PHE A 35 -10.60 -8.57 -18.96
N VAL A 36 -11.81 -9.00 -19.32
CA VAL A 36 -12.96 -9.09 -18.38
C VAL A 36 -12.61 -9.97 -17.18
N TYR A 37 -11.99 -11.13 -17.42
CA TYR A 37 -11.58 -12.09 -16.38
C TYR A 37 -10.08 -12.04 -16.07
N GLY A 38 -9.37 -11.02 -16.55
CA GLY A 38 -7.95 -10.84 -16.27
C GLY A 38 -7.68 -10.59 -14.79
N GLU A 39 -6.77 -11.36 -14.21
CA GLU A 39 -6.29 -11.20 -12.85
C GLU A 39 -5.00 -10.37 -12.83
N THR A 40 -4.74 -9.68 -11.72
CA THR A 40 -3.47 -8.97 -11.56
C THR A 40 -2.33 -9.95 -11.30
N LYS A 41 -1.42 -10.08 -12.28
CA LYS A 41 -0.24 -10.93 -12.22
C LYS A 41 0.95 -10.24 -11.56
N ARG A 42 1.16 -8.95 -11.83
CA ARG A 42 2.30 -8.20 -11.29
C ARG A 42 1.94 -6.75 -11.01
N ARG A 43 2.54 -6.20 -9.97
CA ARG A 43 2.47 -4.78 -9.59
C ARG A 43 3.90 -4.30 -9.33
N ALA A 44 4.24 -3.12 -9.82
CA ALA A 44 5.52 -2.48 -9.56
C ALA A 44 5.38 -0.96 -9.67
N LEU A 45 6.25 -0.23 -8.98
CA LEU A 45 6.45 1.19 -9.24
C LEU A 45 7.59 1.37 -10.23
N TYR A 46 7.44 2.34 -11.12
CA TYR A 46 8.42 2.73 -12.12
C TYR A 46 8.66 4.24 -12.01
N TRP A 47 9.93 4.63 -11.99
CA TRP A 47 10.35 6.02 -11.97
C TRP A 47 10.99 6.37 -13.31
N SER A 48 10.46 7.39 -13.97
CA SER A 48 11.06 8.00 -15.14
C SER A 48 11.88 9.21 -14.70
N GLU A 49 13.21 9.13 -14.82
CA GLU A 49 14.11 10.25 -14.48
C GLU A 49 13.87 11.44 -15.43
N ASP A 50 13.68 11.18 -16.72
CA ASP A 50 13.50 12.23 -17.73
C ASP A 50 12.21 13.03 -17.53
N LYS A 51 11.14 12.38 -17.05
CA LYS A 51 9.83 12.99 -16.84
C LYS A 51 9.60 13.44 -15.39
N GLU A 52 10.55 13.13 -14.51
CA GLU A 52 10.39 13.24 -13.06
C GLU A 52 9.04 12.69 -12.57
N LEU A 53 8.66 11.51 -13.09
CA LEU A 53 7.32 10.95 -12.90
C LEU A 53 7.38 9.56 -12.30
N LEU A 54 6.60 9.35 -11.24
CA LEU A 54 6.35 8.04 -10.66
C LEU A 54 5.07 7.46 -11.26
N SER A 55 5.14 6.20 -11.68
CA SER A 55 3.99 5.47 -12.21
C SER A 55 3.86 4.10 -11.55
N ALA A 56 2.64 3.63 -11.38
CA ALA A 56 2.35 2.24 -11.09
C ALA A 56 2.22 1.45 -12.40
N ARG A 57 3.01 0.39 -12.53
CA ARG A 57 2.96 -0.58 -13.61
C ARG A 57 2.22 -1.82 -13.13
N ILE A 58 1.12 -2.14 -13.79
CA ILE A 58 0.26 -3.26 -13.42
C ILE A 58 0.12 -4.19 -14.61
N THR A 59 0.45 -5.47 -14.42
CA THR A 59 0.30 -6.49 -15.43
C THR A 59 -0.88 -7.39 -15.09
N PHE A 60 -1.80 -7.54 -16.02
CA PHE A 60 -2.94 -8.43 -15.98
C PHE A 60 -2.67 -9.67 -16.82
N SER A 61 -3.27 -10.79 -16.45
CA SER A 61 -3.15 -12.05 -17.20
C SER A 61 -4.48 -12.77 -17.25
N GLU A 62 -4.81 -13.32 -18.42
CA GLU A 62 -5.98 -14.18 -18.63
C GLU A 62 -5.59 -15.68 -18.65
N SER A 63 -4.38 -16.02 -18.19
CA SER A 63 -3.84 -17.38 -18.26
C SER A 63 -4.72 -18.47 -17.63
N LYS A 64 -5.56 -18.12 -16.65
CA LYS A 64 -6.52 -19.04 -16.02
C LYS A 64 -7.75 -19.34 -16.88
N TYR A 65 -8.01 -18.54 -17.90
CA TYR A 65 -9.22 -18.60 -18.72
C TYR A 65 -8.92 -18.84 -20.21
N SER A 66 -7.68 -18.62 -20.65
CA SER A 66 -7.23 -18.96 -22.01
C SER A 66 -6.62 -20.37 -22.06
N GLY A 67 -7.15 -21.25 -22.91
CA GLY A 67 -6.54 -22.57 -23.20
C GLY A 67 -5.25 -22.50 -24.04
N SER A 68 -4.81 -21.30 -24.46
CA SER A 68 -3.61 -21.03 -25.23
C SER A 68 -2.55 -20.28 -24.39
N ALA A 69 -1.37 -20.00 -24.97
CA ALA A 69 -0.31 -19.22 -24.33
C ALA A 69 -0.85 -17.95 -23.65
N SER A 70 -0.42 -17.68 -22.41
CA SER A 70 -0.96 -16.58 -21.61
C SER A 70 -0.76 -15.24 -22.31
N ASN A 71 -1.84 -14.51 -22.55
CA ASN A 71 -1.76 -13.10 -22.94
C ASN A 71 -1.64 -12.27 -21.66
N ASP A 72 -0.52 -11.55 -21.54
CA ASP A 72 -0.28 -10.59 -20.47
C ASP A 72 -0.44 -9.17 -21.02
N GLU A 73 -1.22 -8.35 -20.35
CA GLU A 73 -1.39 -6.92 -20.67
C GLU A 73 -0.79 -6.08 -19.56
N THR A 74 -0.02 -5.05 -19.91
CA THR A 74 0.56 -4.14 -18.94
C THR A 74 0.01 -2.74 -19.12
N LEU A 75 -0.58 -2.21 -18.05
CA LEU A 75 -1.04 -0.83 -17.94
C LEU A 75 -0.08 -0.02 -17.06
N LEU A 76 0.02 1.28 -17.36
CA LEU A 76 0.84 2.23 -16.63
C LEU A 76 -0.07 3.37 -16.14
N PHE A 77 0.02 3.68 -14.85
CA PHE A 77 -0.79 4.69 -14.19
C PHE A 77 0.09 5.71 -13.50
N THR A 78 -0.02 6.96 -13.90
CA THR A 78 0.71 8.09 -13.33
C THR A 78 0.24 8.38 -11.91
N LEU A 79 1.20 8.66 -11.01
CA LEU A 79 0.94 9.03 -9.62
C LEU A 79 1.26 10.53 -9.43
N PRO A 80 0.31 11.42 -9.74
CA PRO A 80 0.55 12.86 -9.72
C PRO A 80 0.85 13.37 -8.31
N GLY A 81 1.71 14.38 -8.18
CA GLY A 81 2.02 14.98 -6.88
C GLY A 81 3.00 14.18 -6.01
N VAL A 82 3.42 12.99 -6.43
CA VAL A 82 4.56 12.29 -5.82
C VAL A 82 5.86 12.92 -6.34
N ARG A 83 6.72 13.34 -5.42
CA ARG A 83 8.03 13.95 -5.70
C ARG A 83 9.15 13.02 -5.28
N TYR A 84 10.32 13.17 -5.91
CA TYR A 84 11.50 12.39 -5.58
C TYR A 84 12.57 13.23 -4.89
N ASP A 85 13.06 12.74 -3.76
CA ASP A 85 14.23 13.26 -3.05
C ASP A 85 15.43 12.35 -3.36
N LYS A 86 16.31 12.83 -4.25
CA LYS A 86 17.49 12.09 -4.70
C LYS A 86 18.50 11.85 -3.58
N ALA A 87 18.62 12.76 -2.62
CA ALA A 87 19.57 12.64 -1.51
C ALA A 87 19.15 11.52 -0.56
N LYS A 88 17.86 11.40 -0.27
CA LYS A 88 17.30 10.35 0.60
C LYS A 88 16.89 9.09 -0.15
N LYS A 89 16.87 9.14 -1.49
CA LYS A 89 16.31 8.10 -2.37
C LYS A 89 14.84 7.77 -2.03
N GLU A 90 14.06 8.78 -1.69
CA GLU A 90 12.68 8.66 -1.22
C GLU A 90 11.71 9.34 -2.17
N PHE A 91 10.57 8.71 -2.37
CA PHE A 91 9.39 9.33 -2.95
C PHE A 91 8.51 9.85 -1.83
N TYR A 92 7.96 11.04 -1.98
CA TYR A 92 7.12 11.66 -0.96
C TYR A 92 5.98 12.44 -1.58
N VAL A 93 4.93 12.64 -0.80
CA VAL A 93 3.87 13.61 -1.10
C VAL A 93 3.95 14.75 -0.10
N ILE A 94 3.43 15.91 -0.50
CA ILE A 94 3.20 17.04 0.39
C ILE A 94 1.70 17.16 0.56
N LEU A 95 1.22 17.07 1.80
CA LEU A 95 -0.20 17.24 2.09
C LEU A 95 -0.58 18.71 1.92
N ALA A 96 -1.73 18.97 1.29
CA ALA A 96 -2.17 20.33 0.98
C ALA A 96 -2.62 21.12 2.22
N ASP A 97 -3.06 20.43 3.27
CA ASP A 97 -3.63 21.00 4.49
C ASP A 97 -2.57 21.60 5.43
N ASN A 98 -1.44 20.92 5.60
CA ASN A 98 -0.42 21.28 6.58
C ASN A 98 1.01 21.31 6.02
N ASN A 99 1.17 21.15 4.71
CA ASN A 99 2.47 21.09 4.02
C ASN A 99 3.40 19.99 4.57
N GLN A 100 2.85 18.99 5.25
CA GLN A 100 3.60 17.88 5.82
C GLN A 100 4.11 16.98 4.70
N ARG A 101 5.40 16.67 4.76
CA ARG A 101 6.03 15.67 3.91
C ARG A 101 5.73 14.28 4.45
N VAL A 102 5.10 13.45 3.61
CA VAL A 102 4.76 12.06 3.93
C VAL A 102 5.49 11.12 2.97
N LEU A 103 6.18 10.12 3.51
CA LEU A 103 6.94 9.14 2.73
C LEU A 103 6.01 8.26 1.89
N PHE A 104 6.13 8.32 0.58
CA PHE A 104 5.31 7.53 -0.33
C PHE A 104 5.92 6.16 -0.65
N ALA A 105 7.21 6.17 -1.01
CA ALA A 105 7.96 4.98 -1.37
C ALA A 105 9.46 5.24 -1.22
N GLN A 106 10.30 4.21 -1.31
CA GLN A 106 11.75 4.35 -1.22
C GLN A 106 12.44 3.46 -2.26
N LYS A 107 13.48 3.98 -2.93
CA LYS A 107 14.39 3.12 -3.70
C LYS A 107 15.26 2.34 -2.72
N LYS A 108 15.20 1.01 -2.77
CA LYS A 108 16.12 0.12 -2.06
C LYS A 108 16.94 -0.69 -3.06
N LYS A 109 18.20 -0.92 -2.72
CA LYS A 109 19.06 -1.83 -3.48
C LYS A 109 18.55 -3.25 -3.28
N GLY A 110 18.06 -3.85 -4.36
CA GLY A 110 17.65 -5.25 -4.40
C GLY A 110 18.82 -6.19 -4.66
N PHE A 111 18.49 -7.47 -4.79
CA PHE A 111 19.43 -8.52 -5.17
C PHE A 111 20.01 -8.23 -6.57
N MET A 112 21.30 -8.49 -6.76
CA MET A 112 22.06 -8.18 -8.00
C MET A 112 22.14 -6.69 -8.36
N GLY A 113 22.03 -5.78 -7.40
CA GLY A 113 22.26 -4.35 -7.63
C GLY A 113 21.14 -3.62 -8.37
N LYS A 114 20.03 -4.31 -8.69
CA LYS A 114 18.82 -3.68 -9.24
C LYS A 114 18.15 -2.85 -8.15
N GLU A 115 17.86 -1.58 -8.41
CA GLU A 115 17.07 -0.77 -7.49
C GLU A 115 15.59 -1.15 -7.63
N ASN A 116 14.93 -1.42 -6.50
CA ASN A 116 13.49 -1.64 -6.41
C ASN A 116 12.86 -0.46 -5.69
N ILE A 117 11.70 -0.03 -6.13
CA ILE A 117 10.91 1.00 -5.43
C ILE A 117 9.92 0.26 -4.53
N LEU A 118 10.04 0.45 -3.22
CA LEU A 118 9.18 -0.15 -2.22
C LEU A 118 8.19 0.87 -1.68
N ILE A 119 6.92 0.53 -1.70
CA ILE A 119 5.83 1.37 -1.20
C ILE A 119 5.90 1.43 0.34
N ALA A 120 5.62 2.62 0.89
CA ALA A 120 5.55 2.78 2.34
C ALA A 120 4.30 2.09 2.91
N ARG A 121 4.42 1.53 4.12
CA ARG A 121 3.34 0.72 4.74
C ARG A 121 2.02 1.45 4.99
N HIS A 122 2.03 2.78 4.97
CA HIS A 122 0.83 3.59 5.16
C HIS A 122 0.25 4.07 3.83
N VAL A 123 0.72 3.52 2.70
CA VAL A 123 0.23 3.82 1.36
C VAL A 123 -0.44 2.56 0.82
N LEU A 124 -1.67 2.72 0.36
CA LEU A 124 -2.47 1.67 -0.26
C LEU A 124 -2.76 2.06 -1.71
N LEU A 125 -2.39 1.19 -2.66
CA LEU A 125 -2.77 1.34 -4.07
C LEU A 125 -3.94 0.42 -4.36
N ARG A 126 -5.07 0.99 -4.75
CA ARG A 126 -6.29 0.27 -5.12
C ARG A 126 -6.45 0.28 -6.63
N VAL A 127 -6.39 -0.90 -7.21
CA VAL A 127 -6.80 -1.13 -8.60
C VAL A 127 -8.31 -1.25 -8.62
N ILE A 128 -8.97 -0.32 -9.30
CA ILE A 128 -10.44 -0.32 -9.44
C ILE A 128 -10.73 -0.81 -10.85
N LYS A 129 -11.41 -1.96 -10.93
CA LYS A 129 -11.79 -2.60 -12.20
C LYS A 129 -13.32 -2.60 -12.32
N ASP A 130 -13.82 -2.00 -13.39
CA ASP A 130 -15.23 -2.07 -13.79
C ASP A 130 -15.30 -2.69 -15.19
N LYS A 131 -15.71 -3.98 -15.24
CA LYS A 131 -15.63 -4.82 -16.44
C LYS A 131 -14.22 -4.84 -17.03
N THR A 132 -14.00 -4.24 -18.19
CA THR A 132 -12.70 -4.12 -18.84
C THR A 132 -11.94 -2.87 -18.41
N LYS A 133 -12.62 -1.85 -17.89
CA LYS A 133 -12.00 -0.57 -17.55
C LYS A 133 -11.25 -0.68 -16.23
N VAL A 134 -10.02 -0.19 -16.23
CA VAL A 134 -9.13 -0.17 -15.06
C VAL A 134 -8.74 1.27 -14.74
N SER A 135 -8.79 1.60 -13.46
CA SER A 135 -8.27 2.84 -12.90
C SER A 135 -7.50 2.56 -11.61
N LEU A 136 -6.74 3.55 -11.14
CA LEU A 136 -5.91 3.42 -9.94
C LEU A 136 -6.20 4.56 -8.96
N ALA A 137 -6.56 4.17 -7.73
CA ALA A 137 -6.64 5.07 -6.59
C ALA A 137 -5.50 4.79 -5.61
N VAL A 138 -5.12 5.81 -4.86
CA VAL A 138 -4.16 5.73 -3.77
C VAL A 138 -4.77 6.35 -2.53
N ASP A 139 -4.71 5.62 -1.42
CA ASP A 139 -4.98 6.17 -0.10
C ASP A 139 -3.69 6.20 0.71
N ILE A 140 -3.46 7.32 1.39
CA ILE A 140 -2.32 7.54 2.27
C ILE A 140 -2.89 7.73 3.66
N TYR A 141 -2.44 6.92 4.61
CA TYR A 141 -2.87 6.92 6.00
C TYR A 141 -1.80 7.54 6.90
N ASP A 142 -2.19 7.93 8.11
CA ASP A 142 -1.25 8.39 9.12
C ASP A 142 -0.26 7.25 9.49
N PRO A 143 1.05 7.44 9.27
CA PRO A 143 2.06 6.44 9.62
C PRO A 143 2.04 6.01 11.09
N ALA A 144 1.73 6.93 12.00
CA ALA A 144 1.68 6.65 13.44
C ALA A 144 0.49 5.74 13.77
N LYS A 145 -0.68 6.01 13.17
CA LYS A 145 -1.88 5.19 13.35
C LYS A 145 -1.71 3.79 12.76
N VAL A 146 -1.14 3.67 11.56
CA VAL A 146 -0.84 2.38 10.93
C VAL A 146 0.17 1.57 11.76
N ALA A 147 1.19 2.22 12.32
CA ALA A 147 2.16 1.55 13.18
C ALA A 147 1.55 1.07 14.50
N ALA A 148 0.64 1.85 15.10
CA ALA A 148 -0.08 1.45 16.31
C ALA A 148 -1.00 0.25 16.05
N ALA A 149 -1.80 0.28 14.97
CA ALA A 149 -2.67 -0.82 14.57
C ALA A 149 -1.90 -2.12 14.31
N SER A 150 -0.73 -2.02 13.67
CA SER A 150 0.14 -3.18 13.42
C SER A 150 0.66 -3.83 14.71
N LYS A 151 1.03 -3.02 15.72
CA LYS A 151 1.56 -3.51 17.00
C LYS A 151 0.50 -4.22 17.84
N VAL A 152 -0.76 -3.78 17.78
CA VAL A 152 -1.88 -4.40 18.51
C VAL A 152 -2.16 -5.81 17.98
N ARG A 153 -2.06 -6.02 16.65
CA ARG A 153 -2.29 -7.34 16.04
C ARG A 153 -1.22 -8.37 16.41
N VAL A 154 0.05 -7.98 16.48
CA VAL A 154 1.17 -8.87 16.88
C VAL A 154 1.08 -9.31 18.34
N LYS A 155 0.44 -8.52 19.22
CA LYS A 155 0.22 -8.93 20.62
C LYS A 155 -0.93 -9.91 20.80
N ASN A 156 -1.86 -9.96 19.84
CA ASN A 156 -3.07 -10.79 19.91
C ASN A 156 -3.04 -12.02 19.00
N GLY A 157 -2.00 -12.19 18.17
CA GLY A 157 -1.81 -13.34 17.30
C GLY A 157 -0.40 -13.87 17.41
N THR A 158 -0.29 -15.18 17.63
CA THR A 158 0.94 -15.97 17.62
C THR A 158 1.84 -15.55 16.46
N ALA A 159 3.12 -15.31 16.77
CA ALA A 159 4.14 -15.02 15.78
C ALA A 159 4.33 -16.24 14.87
N GLU A 160 3.60 -16.29 13.76
CA GLU A 160 3.97 -17.11 12.61
C GLU A 160 4.83 -16.28 11.66
N GLU A 161 6.02 -16.82 11.50
CA GLU A 161 7.08 -16.48 10.56
C GLU A 161 6.52 -16.44 9.13
N GLU A 162 6.66 -15.31 8.43
CA GLU A 162 6.38 -15.27 6.99
C GLU A 162 7.53 -14.60 6.23
N GLU A 163 8.38 -15.48 5.69
CA GLU A 163 9.34 -15.22 4.64
C GLU A 163 8.60 -15.12 3.29
N LYS A 164 8.93 -14.06 2.50
CA LYS A 164 8.67 -13.90 1.05
C LYS A 164 7.20 -13.88 0.58
N SER A 165 6.62 -12.68 0.52
CA SER A 165 5.83 -12.28 -0.66
C SER A 165 5.77 -10.76 -0.80
N ASN A 166 6.00 -10.26 -2.01
CA ASN A 166 5.97 -8.84 -2.36
C ASN A 166 4.53 -8.33 -2.47
N ASP A 167 3.76 -8.40 -1.39
CA ASP A 167 2.36 -8.01 -1.37
C ASP A 167 2.22 -6.60 -0.76
N TRP A 168 1.89 -5.63 -1.60
CA TRP A 168 1.89 -4.20 -1.24
C TRP A 168 0.57 -3.81 -0.57
N THR A 169 0.50 -4.19 0.70
CA THR A 169 -0.29 -3.65 1.82
C THR A 169 -1.81 -3.93 1.88
N LEU A 170 -2.22 -4.45 3.05
CA LEU A 170 -3.57 -4.64 3.60
C LEU A 170 -4.53 -5.63 2.91
N GLN A 171 -4.02 -6.77 2.42
CA GLN A 171 -4.87 -7.92 2.06
C GLN A 171 -5.53 -8.63 3.27
N SER A 172 -5.71 -7.95 4.41
CA SER A 172 -6.48 -8.49 5.55
C SER A 172 -7.36 -7.48 6.29
N LEU A 173 -7.66 -6.32 5.67
CA LEU A 173 -8.64 -5.35 6.22
C LEU A 173 -9.83 -5.06 5.29
N ILE A 174 -9.98 -5.77 4.17
CA ILE A 174 -11.11 -5.59 3.23
C ILE A 174 -11.86 -6.92 2.94
N ASP A 175 -11.54 -8.01 3.63
CA ASP A 175 -12.41 -9.20 3.64
C ASP A 175 -13.25 -9.20 4.93
N LYS A 176 -14.39 -8.51 4.86
CA LYS A 176 -15.62 -8.83 5.59
C LYS A 176 -16.79 -8.79 4.62
#